data_AF-A0A0F9QM05-F1
#
_entry.id   AF-A0A0F9QM05-F1
#
_cell.length_a   1.000
_cell.length_b   1.000
_cell.length_c   1.000
_cell.angle_alpha   90.00
_cell.angle_beta   90.00
_cell.angle_gamma   90.00
#
_symmetry.space_group_name_H-M   'P 1'
#
loop_
_entity.id
_entity.type
_entity.pdbx_description
1 polymer ?
#
loop_
_entity_poly.entity_id
_entity_poly.type
_entity_poly.pdbx_seq_one_letter_code
_entity_poly.pdbx_strand_id
1 'polypeptide(L)'
;METKAEETKEEFLQTQVVVSIELSNPLHYGKREVSHLEITIEHDISVKVINNVLTVYTQQAGVSEHFPMANVVKWRIVSNLVPSLVGYEFGSYEYDPYTYPERLGNYLGSYSNSSGCIAFLSSNMQVEMV
;
A
#
# COMPACT_ATOMS: atom_id res chain seq x y z
N MET A 1 15.13 -17.66 37.32
CA MET A 1 13.81 -17.77 36.69
C MET A 1 13.95 -17.04 35.37
N GLU A 2 14.21 -17.77 34.29
CA GLU A 2 14.37 -17.17 32.97
C GLU A 2 12.98 -16.87 32.42
N THR A 3 12.67 -15.58 32.26
CA THR A 3 11.48 -15.11 31.57
C THR A 3 11.65 -15.50 30.11
N LYS A 4 10.97 -16.57 29.69
CA LYS A 4 10.74 -16.84 28.28
C LYS A 4 10.04 -15.61 27.71
N ALA A 5 10.67 -14.96 26.73
CA ALA A 5 9.97 -14.05 25.86
C ALA A 5 8.84 -14.86 25.21
N GLU A 6 7.59 -14.56 25.58
CA GLU A 6 6.46 -14.97 24.78
C GLU A 6 6.64 -14.31 23.42
N GLU A 7 6.92 -15.12 22.41
CA GLU A 7 6.75 -14.71 21.02
C GLU A 7 5.25 -14.39 20.87
N THR A 8 4.91 -13.11 21.05
CA THR A 8 3.62 -12.58 20.61
C THR A 8 3.52 -12.85 19.13
N LYS A 9 2.72 -13.86 18.80
CA LYS A 9 2.37 -14.21 17.44
C LYS A 9 1.61 -13.03 16.86
N GLU A 10 2.28 -12.19 16.07
CA GLU A 10 1.63 -11.05 15.43
C GLU A 10 0.45 -11.57 14.60
N GLU A 11 -0.77 -11.16 14.98
CA GLU A 11 -1.96 -11.45 14.21
C GLU A 11 -2.06 -10.45 13.06
N PHE A 12 -2.16 -10.96 11.83
CA PHE A 12 -2.32 -10.17 10.61
C PHE A 12 -3.79 -10.18 10.21
N LEU A 13 -4.39 -9.01 10.00
CA LEU A 13 -5.81 -8.91 9.63
C LEU A 13 -6.03 -9.14 8.15
N GLN A 14 -5.11 -8.63 7.32
CA GLN A 14 -5.31 -8.57 5.88
C GLN A 14 -3.99 -8.43 5.12
N THR A 15 -4.08 -8.64 3.81
CA THR A 15 -2.97 -8.44 2.87
C THR A 15 -3.28 -7.26 1.96
N GLN A 16 -2.37 -6.31 1.84
CA GLN A 16 -2.44 -5.23 0.84
C GLN A 16 -1.50 -5.57 -0.32
N VAL A 17 -2.06 -5.81 -1.51
CA VAL A 17 -1.27 -6.09 -2.72
C VAL A 17 -1.13 -4.80 -3.53
N VAL A 18 0.10 -4.45 -3.89
CA VAL A 18 0.42 -3.25 -4.69
C VAL A 18 1.33 -3.58 -5.87
N VAL A 19 1.19 -2.81 -6.95
CA VAL A 19 2.20 -2.70 -8.00
C VAL A 19 3.11 -1.53 -7.66
N SER A 20 4.38 -1.82 -7.43
CA SER A 20 5.44 -0.84 -7.27
C SER A 20 6.07 -0.57 -8.64
N ILE A 21 6.08 0.69 -9.07
CA ILE A 21 6.61 1.11 -10.39
C ILE A 21 7.60 2.26 -10.18
N GLU A 22 8.80 2.12 -10.75
CA GLU A 22 9.78 3.21 -10.86
C GLU A 22 9.80 3.74 -12.30
N LEU A 23 9.76 5.06 -12.43
CA LEU A 23 9.71 5.77 -13.70
C LEU A 23 11.04 6.46 -14.02
N SER A 24 11.41 6.45 -15.30
CA SER A 24 12.62 7.15 -15.78
C SER A 24 12.38 8.64 -15.94
N ASN A 25 11.17 9.03 -16.37
CA ASN A 25 10.70 10.41 -16.39
C ASN A 25 9.57 10.57 -15.36
N PRO A 26 9.80 11.35 -14.30
CA PRO A 26 8.81 11.52 -13.23
C PRO A 26 7.53 12.22 -13.67
N LEU A 27 6.41 11.82 -13.07
CA LEU A 27 5.12 12.50 -13.24
C LEU A 27 5.08 13.76 -12.39
N HIS A 28 4.39 14.80 -12.88
CA HIS A 28 4.28 16.08 -12.20
C HIS A 28 2.85 16.32 -11.71
N TYR A 29 2.69 16.47 -10.39
CA TYR A 29 1.42 16.79 -9.75
C TYR A 29 1.53 18.13 -9.01
N GLY A 30 1.14 19.21 -9.69
CA GLY A 30 1.34 20.56 -9.19
C GLY A 30 2.83 20.86 -9.01
N LYS A 31 3.29 20.98 -7.76
CA LYS A 31 4.70 21.22 -7.41
C LYS A 31 5.49 19.95 -7.09
N ARG A 32 4.85 18.78 -7.17
CA ARG A 32 5.45 17.50 -6.78
C ARG A 32 5.95 16.74 -8.00
N GLU A 33 7.08 16.08 -7.82
CA GLU A 33 7.71 15.20 -8.80
C GLU A 33 7.65 13.76 -8.26
N VAL A 34 7.11 12.84 -9.06
CA VAL A 34 6.82 11.47 -8.63
C VAL A 34 7.50 10.48 -9.56
N SER A 35 8.59 9.88 -9.08
CA SER A 35 9.37 8.85 -9.79
C SER A 35 9.03 7.43 -9.35
N HIS A 36 8.32 7.25 -8.23
CA HIS A 36 7.92 5.95 -7.70
C HIS A 36 6.43 5.97 -7.36
N LEU A 37 5.71 4.99 -7.91
CA LEU A 37 4.27 4.79 -7.74
C LEU A 37 3.99 3.46 -7.05
N GLU A 38 3.00 3.46 -6.15
CA GLU A 38 2.49 2.26 -5.50
C GLU A 38 0.97 2.20 -5.65
N ILE A 39 0.50 1.30 -6.50
CA ILE A 39 -0.89 1.20 -6.95
C ILE A 39 -1.50 -0.07 -6.35
N THR A 40 -2.54 0.06 -5.54
CA THR A 40 -3.22 -1.08 -4.91
C THR A 40 -4.07 -1.81 -5.94
N ILE A 41 -3.94 -3.13 -5.93
CA ILE A 41 -4.61 -4.06 -6.83
C ILE A 41 -5.30 -5.15 -6.01
N GLU A 42 -6.35 -5.75 -6.56
CA GLU A 42 -7.01 -6.89 -5.91
C GLU A 42 -6.23 -8.20 -6.08
N HIS A 43 -5.58 -8.41 -7.23
CA HIS A 43 -4.95 -9.69 -7.58
C HIS A 43 -3.81 -9.53 -8.59
N ASP A 44 -2.93 -10.53 -8.71
CA ASP A 44 -1.81 -10.53 -9.66
C ASP A 44 -2.23 -10.38 -11.13
N ILE A 45 -3.40 -10.91 -11.50
CA ILE A 45 -3.96 -10.82 -12.87
C ILE A 45 -4.33 -9.37 -13.26
N SER A 46 -4.32 -8.45 -12.30
CA SER A 46 -4.57 -7.03 -12.51
C SER A 46 -3.41 -6.29 -13.17
N VAL A 47 -2.34 -6.98 -13.57
CA VAL A 47 -1.22 -6.36 -14.30
C VAL A 47 -1.01 -7.02 -15.65
N LYS A 48 -0.95 -6.22 -16.71
CA LYS A 48 -0.72 -6.70 -18.08
C LYS A 48 0.29 -5.83 -18.81
N VAL A 49 1.13 -6.45 -19.63
CA VAL A 49 2.01 -5.75 -20.58
C VAL A 49 1.55 -6.10 -21.99
N ILE A 50 0.99 -5.13 -22.70
CA ILE A 50 0.49 -5.31 -24.07
C ILE A 50 0.95 -4.12 -24.91
N ASN A 51 1.45 -4.37 -26.12
CA ASN A 51 1.89 -3.33 -27.06
C ASN A 51 2.84 -2.29 -26.44
N ASN A 52 3.79 -2.75 -25.62
CA ASN A 52 4.77 -1.91 -24.93
C ASN A 52 4.17 -0.92 -23.91
N VAL A 53 3.01 -1.24 -23.35
CA VAL A 53 2.33 -0.49 -22.28
C VAL A 53 2.08 -1.43 -21.10
N LEU A 54 2.54 -1.03 -19.91
CA LEU A 54 2.17 -1.63 -18.63
C LEU A 54 0.81 -1.06 -18.22
N THR A 55 -0.19 -1.93 -18.12
CA THR A 55 -1.54 -1.59 -17.65
C THR A 55 -1.74 -2.21 -16.27
N VAL A 56 -2.13 -1.38 -15.31
CA VAL A 56 -2.43 -1.77 -13.93
C VAL A 56 -3.91 -1.50 -13.65
N TYR A 57 -4.69 -2.55 -13.43
CA TYR A 57 -6.07 -2.47 -13.00
C TYR A 57 -6.08 -2.27 -11.48
N THR A 58 -6.55 -1.11 -11.04
CA THR A 58 -6.54 -0.74 -9.62
C THR A 58 -7.66 -1.47 -8.87
N GLN A 59 -7.61 -1.44 -7.53
CA GLN A 59 -8.72 -1.91 -6.70
C GLN A 59 -10.01 -1.06 -6.89
N GLN A 60 -9.88 0.17 -7.39
CA GLN A 60 -11.04 0.99 -7.69
C GLN A 60 -11.72 0.48 -8.97
N ALA A 61 -12.98 0.06 -8.84
CA ALA A 61 -13.76 -0.51 -9.95
C ALA A 61 -13.74 0.39 -11.19
N GLY A 62 -13.25 -0.16 -12.31
CA GLY A 62 -13.21 0.52 -13.60
C GLY A 62 -12.05 1.49 -13.81
N VAL A 63 -11.11 1.59 -12.86
CA VAL A 63 -9.93 2.45 -12.98
C VAL A 63 -8.69 1.63 -13.33
N SER A 64 -8.02 2.02 -14.42
CA SER A 64 -6.74 1.44 -14.82
C SER A 64 -5.72 2.53 -15.15
N GLU A 65 -4.48 2.29 -14.73
CA GLU A 65 -3.34 3.15 -15.00
C GLU A 65 -2.49 2.55 -16.13
N HIS A 66 -1.99 3.42 -17.01
CA HIS A 66 -1.27 3.01 -18.21
C HIS A 66 0.10 3.69 -18.28
N PHE A 67 1.15 2.90 -18.24
CA PHE A 67 2.54 3.37 -18.27
C PHE A 67 3.23 2.87 -19.54
N PRO A 68 3.70 3.77 -20.43
CA PRO A 68 4.57 3.36 -21.52
C PRO A 68 5.80 2.64 -20.95
N MET A 69 6.12 1.43 -21.43
CA MET A 69 7.27 0.67 -20.92
C MET A 69 8.60 1.41 -21.11
N ALA A 70 8.68 2.28 -22.13
CA ALA A 70 9.84 3.17 -22.33
C ALA A 70 10.08 4.13 -21.15
N ASN A 71 9.05 4.41 -20.35
CA ASN A 71 9.12 5.23 -19.14
C ASN A 71 9.25 4.41 -17.85
N VAL A 72 9.17 3.08 -17.91
CA VAL A 72 9.23 2.20 -16.72
C VAL A 72 10.64 1.64 -16.58
N VAL A 73 11.34 2.02 -15.50
CA VAL A 73 12.68 1.49 -15.17
C VAL A 73 12.58 0.08 -14.61
N LYS A 74 11.70 -0.09 -13.61
CA LYS A 74 11.42 -1.38 -12.98
C LYS A 74 10.00 -1.38 -12.43
N TRP A 75 9.40 -2.56 -12.38
CA TRP A 75 8.13 -2.75 -11.69
C TRP A 75 8.06 -4.13 -11.06
N ARG A 76 7.26 -4.27 -9.99
CA ARG A 76 7.01 -5.55 -9.30
C ARG A 76 5.69 -5.50 -8.55
N ILE A 77 5.10 -6.67 -8.33
CA ILE A 77 3.99 -6.84 -7.39
C ILE A 77 4.58 -7.07 -5.99
N VAL A 78 4.05 -6.37 -5.00
CA VAL A 78 4.44 -6.46 -3.58
C VAL A 78 3.20 -6.77 -2.77
N SER A 79 3.33 -7.74 -1.86
CA SER A 79 2.28 -8.12 -0.93
C SER A 79 2.71 -7.74 0.48
N ASN A 80 1.98 -6.82 1.11
CA ASN A 80 2.25 -6.36 2.47
C ASN A 80 1.28 -7.02 3.45
N LEU A 81 1.81 -7.63 4.51
CA LEU A 81 1.02 -8.21 5.59
C LEU A 81 0.66 -7.12 6.60
N VAL A 82 -0.58 -6.65 6.59
CA VAL A 82 -1.00 -5.52 7.43
C VAL A 82 -1.14 -6.00 8.89
N PRO A 83 -0.39 -5.43 9.84
CA PRO A 83 -0.49 -5.83 11.25
C PRO A 83 -1.81 -5.39 11.86
N SER A 84 -2.30 -6.13 12.85
CA SER A 84 -3.41 -5.72 13.70
C SER A 84 -3.00 -4.56 14.63
N LEU A 85 -3.97 -3.72 15.01
CA LEU A 85 -3.84 -2.85 16.18
C LEU A 85 -4.05 -3.65 17.47
N VAL A 86 -2.96 -3.92 18.18
CA VAL A 86 -2.96 -4.61 19.49
C VAL A 86 -3.80 -3.84 20.50
N GLY A 87 -4.68 -4.54 21.22
CA GLY A 87 -5.54 -3.92 22.25
C GLY A 87 -6.80 -3.22 21.71
N TYR A 88 -6.97 -3.17 20.38
CA TYR A 88 -8.19 -2.69 19.72
C TYR A 88 -8.99 -3.84 19.11
N GLU A 89 -8.65 -5.09 19.41
CA GLU A 89 -9.30 -6.33 18.92
C GLU A 89 -10.82 -6.36 19.14
N PHE A 90 -11.32 -5.62 20.13
CA PHE A 90 -12.75 -5.52 20.47
C PHE A 90 -13.43 -4.22 19.98
N GLY A 91 -12.67 -3.28 19.42
CA GLY A 91 -13.22 -2.12 18.70
C GLY A 91 -13.28 -2.44 17.21
N SER A 92 -14.40 -2.16 16.55
CA SER A 92 -14.44 -2.22 15.08
C SER A 92 -13.61 -1.07 14.53
N TYR A 93 -12.38 -1.37 14.10
CA TYR A 93 -11.60 -0.46 13.27
C TYR A 93 -11.45 -1.06 11.87
N GLU A 94 -11.29 -0.18 10.89
CA GLU A 94 -11.06 -0.53 9.49
C GLU A 94 -9.65 -0.06 9.11
N TYR A 95 -9.02 -0.76 8.17
CA TYR A 95 -7.76 -0.31 7.57
C TYR A 95 -8.04 0.24 6.17
N ASP A 96 -7.69 1.51 6.00
CA ASP A 96 -7.80 2.23 4.74
C ASP A 96 -6.42 2.33 4.08
N PRO A 97 -6.14 1.56 3.00
CA PRO A 97 -4.86 1.62 2.31
C PRO A 97 -4.68 2.96 1.59
N TYR A 98 -3.50 3.56 1.71
CA TYR A 98 -3.08 4.64 0.83
C TYR A 98 -2.47 4.05 -0.43
N THR A 99 -2.90 4.56 -1.57
CA THR A 99 -2.36 4.22 -2.88
C THR A 99 -2.19 5.46 -3.74
N TYR A 100 -1.37 5.42 -4.78
CA TYR A 100 -1.27 6.53 -5.72
C TYR A 100 -2.67 6.94 -6.21
N PRO A 101 -3.00 8.26 -6.24
CA PRO A 101 -2.13 9.40 -5.99
C PRO A 101 -2.06 9.87 -4.53
N GLU A 102 -2.80 9.25 -3.61
CA GLU A 102 -2.83 9.61 -2.18
C GLU A 102 -1.53 9.22 -1.47
N ARG A 103 -0.98 8.05 -1.81
CA ARG A 103 0.30 7.56 -1.31
C ARG A 103 1.46 8.24 -2.02
N LEU A 104 1.87 9.36 -1.44
CA LEU A 104 3.07 10.13 -1.79
C LEU A 104 3.84 10.44 -0.49
N GLY A 105 4.37 9.42 0.18
CA GLY A 105 5.02 9.56 1.49
C GLY A 105 5.31 8.23 2.19
N ASN A 106 5.56 8.27 3.50
CA ASN A 106 6.04 7.13 4.29
C ASN A 106 4.92 6.26 4.88
N TYR A 107 3.65 6.46 4.53
CA TYR A 107 2.53 5.71 5.11
C TYR A 107 1.85 4.82 4.06
N LEU A 108 1.58 3.58 4.45
CA LEU A 108 0.88 2.55 3.68
C LEU A 108 -0.64 2.68 3.78
N GLY A 109 -1.15 3.28 4.85
CA GLY A 109 -2.57 3.43 5.14
C GLY A 109 -2.81 3.94 6.55
N SER A 110 -4.08 4.04 6.92
CA SER A 110 -4.53 4.41 8.26
C SER A 110 -5.53 3.42 8.82
N TYR A 111 -5.56 3.32 10.15
CA TYR A 111 -6.59 2.61 10.88
C TYR A 111 -7.61 3.61 11.41
N SER A 112 -8.89 3.39 11.13
CA SER A 112 -9.96 4.33 11.45
C SER A 112 -11.13 3.63 12.14
N ASN A 113 -11.90 4.35 12.95
CA ASN A 113 -13.20 3.92 13.45
C ASN A 113 -14.22 5.06 13.37
N SER A 114 -15.39 4.88 13.98
CA SER A 114 -16.46 5.89 14.02
C SER A 114 -16.07 7.22 14.66
N SER A 115 -14.97 7.26 15.42
CA SER A 115 -14.43 8.47 16.06
C SER A 115 -13.31 9.15 15.24
N GLY A 116 -12.84 8.51 14.16
CA GLY A 116 -11.80 9.05 13.26
C GLY A 116 -10.57 8.15 13.14
N CYS A 117 -9.46 8.74 12.67
CA CYS A 117 -8.18 8.06 12.55
C CYS A 117 -7.57 7.78 13.93
N ILE A 118 -7.06 6.56 14.12
CA ILE A 118 -6.50 6.05 15.37
C ILE A 118 -4.98 5.85 15.27
N ALA A 119 -4.52 5.40 14.10
CA ALA A 119 -3.12 5.11 13.84
C ALA A 119 -2.81 5.13 12.34
N PHE A 120 -1.53 5.26 12.02
CA PHE A 120 -0.99 5.10 10.67
C PHE A 120 -0.11 3.86 10.58
N LEU A 121 -0.12 3.19 9.44
CA LEU A 121 0.88 2.16 9.11
C LEU A 121 1.97 2.79 8.25
N SER A 122 3.21 2.75 8.69
CA SER A 122 4.35 3.25 7.94
C SER A 122 4.87 2.24 6.91
N SER A 123 5.71 2.71 5.97
CA SER A 123 6.33 1.89 4.92
C SER A 123 7.35 0.86 5.42
N ASN A 124 7.81 1.01 6.67
CA ASN A 124 8.60 0.01 7.38
C ASN A 124 7.75 -0.91 8.28
N MET A 125 6.44 -0.98 8.05
CA MET A 125 5.49 -1.85 8.75
C MET A 125 5.35 -1.54 10.26
N GLN A 126 5.57 -0.29 10.67
CA GLN A 126 5.38 0.15 12.04
C GLN A 126 4.03 0.87 12.19
N VAL A 127 3.31 0.55 13.25
CA VAL A 127 2.07 1.24 13.61
C VAL A 127 2.41 2.46 14.46
N GLU A 128 1.99 3.63 14.01
CA GLU A 128 2.15 4.91 14.71
C GLU A 128 0.78 5.39 15.19
N MET A 129 0.57 5.43 16.50
CA MET A 129 -0.69 5.93 17.10
C MET A 129 -0.81 7.45 16.94
N VAL A 130 -2.04 7.93 16.73
CA VAL A 130 -2.39 9.37 16.64
C VAL A 130 -2.49 10.01 18.02
#